data_AF-A0A3D4LTX5-F1
#
_entry.id   AF-A0A3D4LTX5-F1
#
_cell.length_a   1.000
_cell.length_b   1.000
_cell.length_c   1.000
_cell.angle_alpha   90.00
_cell.angle_beta   90.00
_cell.angle_gamma   90.00
#
_symmetry.space_group_name_H-M   'P 1'
#
loop_
_entity.id
_entity.type
_entity.pdbx_description
1 polymer ?
#
loop_
_entity_poly.entity_id
_entity_poly.type
_entity_poly.pdbx_seq_one_letter_code
_entity_poly.pdbx_strand_id
1 'polypeptide(L)'
;MQSLLKFITCGSVDDGKSTLIGHMLYDAKLIFADQEKALELDSKVGSTGGAIDYSLLLDGLMAEREQGITIDVAYRYFTTEKRSFIVADTPGHEEYTRNMAVGASFADLAVILVDASKGVLVQTRRHTRICALMGIKHVVYAVNKMDLIDYDENEFKNIVKQIKIMTGEYDFETMHIIPVSATVGDNITTESAKTPWYKGGTLQNYLETIDVTDHSDETGFVMPVQRVSRPDRTFRGFQGQVEVGEIHVGDEITSLPSGETAQVKSILNTNKEVDNASKGQAVTIQLDTEIDVSRGCMLCKDVNLHTNKMFTSTLLWMDDNKLVAGKNYFLKLGTKMVPAVVMNIKYKVDVNEGTHVQTDKLYKNEIACCDIACSDTIVFDEFKHHKELGGFVLIDRITNMTSACGVVEHPLRRDDNLTWHNMDITRDLRAQQKGQEPKTIWMTGLSGAGKSTLINEVEKRLFAQGKHTMLLDGDNVRMGLNKNLGFKEQDRIENIRRVAEVAKLMNDAGLITLTSFISPFASDRRSARDIIGNDNFIEIYISTPLEECERRDVKGLYKRARSGEIPNFSGISSPYEAPENPEITIDTTGMTVEESVDYLMEELKKYL
;
A
#
# COMPACT_ATOMS: atom_id res chain seq x y z
N MET A 1 29.56 23.58 -16.97
CA MET A 1 28.15 23.19 -17.22
C MET A 1 27.31 23.96 -16.24
N GLN A 2 26.30 24.70 -16.70
CA GLN A 2 25.30 25.28 -15.78
C GLN A 2 24.55 24.12 -15.12
N SER A 3 24.30 24.21 -13.81
CA SER A 3 23.52 23.18 -13.11
C SER A 3 22.08 23.17 -13.63
N LEU A 4 21.45 21.99 -13.66
CA LEU A 4 20.05 21.83 -14.05
C LEU A 4 19.17 21.90 -12.80
N LEU A 5 18.00 22.54 -12.88
CA LEU A 5 16.93 22.42 -11.89
C LEU A 5 15.66 21.93 -12.58
N LYS A 6 15.11 20.82 -12.11
CA LYS A 6 13.76 20.39 -12.49
C LYS A 6 12.79 20.83 -11.40
N PHE A 7 11.80 21.65 -11.73
CA PHE A 7 10.78 22.04 -10.76
C PHE A 7 9.36 21.97 -11.32
N ILE A 8 8.42 21.84 -10.41
CA ILE A 8 6.97 21.77 -10.68
C ILE A 8 6.30 23.04 -10.13
N THR A 9 5.33 23.59 -10.87
CA THR A 9 4.36 24.54 -10.30
C THR A 9 3.05 23.84 -9.97
N CYS A 10 2.57 24.02 -8.75
CA CYS A 10 1.29 23.46 -8.30
C CYS A 10 0.56 24.47 -7.42
N GLY A 11 -0.74 24.28 -7.20
CA GLY A 11 -1.61 25.28 -6.58
C GLY A 11 -3.06 25.12 -7.03
N SER A 12 -4.00 25.76 -6.32
CA SER A 12 -5.43 25.68 -6.63
C SER A 12 -5.73 26.23 -8.03
N VAL A 13 -6.91 25.90 -8.55
CA VAL A 13 -7.47 26.57 -9.72
C VAL A 13 -7.50 28.08 -9.47
N ASP A 14 -7.10 28.85 -10.47
CA ASP A 14 -6.94 30.31 -10.46
C ASP A 14 -5.84 30.89 -9.56
N ASP A 15 -4.97 30.10 -8.93
CA ASP A 15 -3.86 30.65 -8.12
C ASP A 15 -2.77 31.34 -8.97
N GLY A 16 -2.88 31.30 -10.31
CA GLY A 16 -2.00 32.01 -11.24
C GLY A 16 -0.72 31.26 -11.62
N LYS A 17 -0.76 29.92 -11.66
CA LYS A 17 0.40 29.05 -12.00
C LYS A 17 0.97 29.38 -13.38
N SER A 18 0.11 29.32 -14.39
CA SER A 18 0.49 29.57 -15.78
C SER A 18 0.87 31.04 -15.99
N THR A 19 0.19 31.98 -15.33
CA THR A 19 0.60 33.39 -15.34
C THR A 19 2.02 33.57 -14.79
N LEU A 20 2.36 32.92 -13.66
CA LEU A 20 3.69 33.01 -13.04
C LEU A 20 4.78 32.50 -13.98
N ILE A 21 4.61 31.30 -14.55
CA ILE A 21 5.60 30.73 -15.47
C ILE A 21 5.69 31.57 -16.74
N GLY A 22 4.55 31.98 -17.31
CA GLY A 22 4.52 32.81 -18.52
C GLY A 22 5.26 34.13 -18.32
N HIS A 23 5.10 34.76 -17.14
CA HIS A 23 5.84 35.97 -16.78
C HIS A 23 7.35 35.71 -16.71
N MET A 24 7.77 34.61 -16.05
CA MET A 24 9.18 34.23 -15.97
C MET A 24 9.79 33.97 -17.36
N LEU A 25 9.05 33.32 -18.26
CA LEU A 25 9.50 33.05 -19.62
C LEU A 25 9.62 34.33 -20.46
N TYR A 26 8.68 35.25 -20.28
CA TYR A 26 8.69 36.57 -20.92
C TYR A 26 9.91 37.39 -20.46
N ASP A 27 10.12 37.49 -19.15
CA ASP A 27 11.25 38.25 -18.58
C ASP A 27 12.61 37.64 -18.92
N ALA A 28 12.70 36.31 -19.05
CA ALA A 28 13.89 35.63 -19.50
C ALA A 28 14.24 35.92 -20.99
N LYS A 29 13.39 36.66 -21.73
CA LYS A 29 13.55 37.00 -23.15
C LYS A 29 13.73 35.78 -24.06
N LEU A 30 13.13 34.65 -23.68
CA LEU A 30 13.22 33.41 -24.44
C LEU A 30 12.12 33.26 -25.49
N ILE A 31 11.24 34.24 -25.56
CA ILE A 31 10.16 34.32 -26.54
C ILE A 31 10.70 35.08 -27.75
N PHE A 32 10.59 34.49 -28.94
CA PHE A 32 10.96 35.18 -30.17
C PHE A 32 10.01 36.38 -30.40
N ALA A 33 10.49 37.46 -31.02
CA ALA A 33 9.77 38.72 -31.16
C ALA A 33 8.42 38.60 -31.93
N ASP A 34 8.24 37.54 -32.71
CA ASP A 34 6.99 37.20 -33.39
C ASP A 34 5.96 36.55 -32.45
N GLN A 35 6.39 35.67 -31.53
CA GLN A 35 5.54 35.11 -30.48
C GLN A 35 5.12 36.16 -29.45
N GLU A 36 6.00 37.11 -29.13
CA GLU A 36 5.68 38.26 -28.27
C GLU A 36 4.55 39.10 -28.87
N LYS A 37 4.63 39.44 -30.16
CA LYS A 37 3.57 40.17 -30.88
C LYS A 37 2.27 39.39 -30.98
N ALA A 38 2.33 38.07 -31.18
CA ALA A 38 1.15 37.22 -31.19
C ALA A 38 0.46 37.22 -29.83
N LEU A 39 1.24 37.13 -28.74
CA LEU A 39 0.73 37.22 -27.37
C LEU A 39 0.03 38.57 -27.12
N GLU A 40 0.64 39.69 -27.52
CA GLU A 40 0.04 41.02 -27.39
C GLU A 40 -1.27 41.18 -28.17
N LEU A 41 -1.38 40.55 -29.35
CA LEU A 41 -2.58 40.58 -30.19
C LEU A 41 -3.70 39.73 -29.58
N ASP A 42 -3.39 38.51 -29.16
CA ASP A 42 -4.37 37.59 -28.57
C ASP A 42 -4.85 38.08 -27.20
N SER A 43 -3.96 38.69 -26.41
CA SER A 43 -4.30 39.30 -25.10
C SER A 43 -5.31 40.44 -25.22
N LYS A 44 -5.38 41.14 -26.37
CA LYS A 44 -6.37 42.21 -26.60
C LYS A 44 -7.79 41.70 -26.78
N VAL A 45 -7.96 40.42 -27.14
CA VAL A 45 -9.26 39.77 -27.34
C VAL A 45 -9.68 38.97 -26.10
N GLY A 46 -8.77 38.78 -25.13
CA GLY A 46 -8.95 37.98 -23.92
C GLY A 46 -9.60 38.69 -22.73
N SER A 47 -9.64 37.98 -21.60
CA SER A 47 -10.35 38.35 -20.36
C SER A 47 -9.62 39.36 -19.46
N THR A 48 -8.36 39.70 -19.76
CA THR A 48 -7.49 40.59 -18.97
C THR A 48 -7.66 42.08 -19.26
N GLY A 49 -8.71 42.49 -20.00
CA GLY A 49 -9.00 43.90 -20.25
C GLY A 49 -7.95 44.65 -21.08
N GLY A 50 -7.16 43.91 -21.88
CA GLY A 50 -6.14 44.46 -22.77
C GLY A 50 -4.70 44.47 -22.21
N ALA A 51 -4.49 44.01 -20.97
CA ALA A 51 -3.16 43.72 -20.44
C ALA A 51 -2.63 42.38 -20.99
N ILE A 52 -1.31 42.21 -21.04
CA ILE A 52 -0.68 40.96 -21.52
C ILE A 52 -1.11 39.80 -20.63
N ASP A 53 -1.69 38.77 -21.24
CA ASP A 53 -2.08 37.53 -20.57
C ASP A 53 -1.00 36.46 -20.77
N TYR A 54 -0.11 36.35 -19.77
CA TYR A 54 1.00 35.42 -19.80
C TYR A 54 0.59 33.94 -19.81
N SER A 55 -0.64 33.59 -19.41
CA SER A 55 -1.10 32.19 -19.36
C SER A 55 -1.19 31.54 -20.75
N LEU A 56 -1.47 32.35 -21.78
CA LEU A 56 -1.60 31.91 -23.19
C LEU A 56 -0.32 31.29 -23.76
N LEU A 57 0.85 31.55 -23.16
CA LEU A 57 2.11 30.92 -23.55
C LEU A 57 2.18 29.45 -23.20
N LEU A 58 1.38 29.00 -22.23
CA LEU A 58 1.46 27.67 -21.63
C LEU A 58 0.29 26.80 -22.04
N ASP A 59 -0.93 27.37 -22.09
CA ASP A 59 -2.15 26.67 -22.45
C ASP A 59 -2.12 26.25 -23.93
N GLY A 60 -1.75 24.99 -24.13
CA GLY A 60 -1.50 24.39 -25.44
C GLY A 60 -2.75 23.77 -26.05
N LEU A 61 -3.70 23.32 -25.22
CA LEU A 61 -4.93 22.69 -25.67
C LEU A 61 -6.05 23.73 -25.86
N MET A 62 -6.87 23.54 -26.91
CA MET A 62 -8.06 24.39 -27.11
C MET A 62 -9.01 24.33 -25.91
N ALA A 63 -9.19 23.14 -25.31
CA ALA A 63 -10.01 22.96 -24.12
C ALA A 63 -9.46 23.69 -22.88
N GLU A 64 -8.14 23.80 -22.72
CA GLU A 64 -7.52 24.60 -21.65
C GLU A 64 -7.87 26.07 -21.81
N ARG A 65 -7.77 26.60 -23.04
CA ARG A 65 -8.08 28.00 -23.36
C ARG A 65 -9.56 28.34 -23.21
N GLU A 66 -10.45 27.42 -23.57
CA GLU A 66 -11.90 27.60 -23.44
C GLU A 66 -12.36 27.56 -21.97
N GLN A 67 -11.72 26.72 -21.15
CA GLN A 67 -12.09 26.54 -19.74
C GLN A 67 -11.28 27.42 -18.77
N GLY A 68 -10.15 27.98 -19.20
CA GLY A 68 -9.24 28.76 -18.35
C GLY A 68 -8.52 27.92 -17.31
N ILE A 69 -8.30 26.63 -17.56
CA ILE A 69 -7.62 25.71 -16.64
C ILE A 69 -6.53 24.92 -17.38
N THR A 70 -5.43 24.61 -16.69
CA THR A 70 -4.43 23.64 -17.16
C THR A 70 -4.98 22.21 -16.99
N ILE A 71 -4.83 21.36 -18.00
CA ILE A 71 -5.36 19.97 -18.04
C ILE A 71 -4.21 18.96 -18.05
N ASP A 72 -3.21 19.16 -18.91
CA ASP A 72 -2.04 18.27 -19.02
C ASP A 72 -0.77 18.91 -18.48
N VAL A 73 0.28 18.12 -18.25
CA VAL A 73 1.57 18.66 -17.80
C VAL A 73 2.29 19.30 -18.98
N ALA A 74 2.46 20.63 -18.94
CA ALA A 74 3.24 21.34 -19.94
C ALA A 74 4.70 21.48 -19.48
N TYR A 75 5.63 20.86 -20.21
CA TYR A 75 7.06 21.00 -19.95
C TYR A 75 7.65 22.19 -20.71
N ARG A 76 8.36 23.07 -20.00
CA ARG A 76 9.10 24.20 -20.57
C ARG A 76 10.56 24.18 -20.17
N TYR A 77 11.39 24.65 -21.07
CA TYR A 77 12.84 24.66 -20.93
C TYR A 77 13.30 26.10 -21.05
N PHE A 78 14.04 26.56 -20.05
CA PHE A 78 14.66 27.87 -20.10
C PHE A 78 16.03 27.86 -19.43
N THR A 79 16.82 28.90 -19.66
CA THR A 79 18.15 29.03 -19.09
C THR A 79 18.41 30.48 -18.77
N THR A 80 18.98 30.73 -17.60
CA THR A 80 19.49 32.05 -17.21
C THR A 80 21.01 32.05 -17.30
N GLU A 81 21.66 33.15 -16.97
CA GLU A 81 23.13 33.20 -16.93
C GLU A 81 23.73 32.22 -15.91
N LYS A 82 22.98 31.87 -14.86
CA LYS A 82 23.47 31.02 -13.76
C LYS A 82 23.07 29.55 -13.88
N ARG A 83 21.88 29.24 -14.43
CA ARG A 83 21.28 27.91 -14.29
C ARG A 83 20.34 27.55 -15.45
N SER A 84 20.23 26.27 -15.77
CA SER A 84 19.23 25.74 -16.71
C SER A 84 18.04 25.16 -15.95
N PHE A 85 16.84 25.32 -16.49
CA PHE A 85 15.57 24.97 -15.85
C PHE A 85 14.69 24.10 -16.74
N ILE A 86 14.06 23.10 -16.12
CA ILE A 86 12.92 22.37 -16.68
C ILE A 86 11.75 22.60 -15.76
N VAL A 87 10.66 23.14 -16.30
CA VAL A 87 9.45 23.46 -15.55
C VAL A 87 8.31 22.60 -16.01
N ALA A 88 7.65 21.93 -15.07
CA ALA A 88 6.39 21.23 -15.30
C ALA A 88 5.24 22.10 -14.77
N ASP A 89 4.45 22.69 -15.67
CA ASP A 89 3.19 23.33 -15.28
C ASP A 89 2.13 22.24 -15.06
N THR A 90 1.60 22.15 -13.85
CA THR A 90 0.66 21.08 -13.49
C THR A 90 -0.75 21.59 -13.24
N PRO A 91 -1.77 20.78 -13.58
CA PRO A 91 -3.15 21.15 -13.40
C PRO A 91 -3.50 21.33 -11.92
N GLY A 92 -4.32 22.35 -11.64
CA GLY A 92 -4.79 22.64 -10.26
C GLY A 92 -6.11 21.97 -9.90
N HIS A 93 -6.83 21.42 -10.88
CA HIS A 93 -8.13 20.79 -10.66
C HIS A 93 -7.97 19.35 -10.16
N GLU A 94 -8.85 18.93 -9.27
CA GLU A 94 -8.72 17.63 -8.61
C GLU A 94 -8.84 16.42 -9.54
N GLU A 95 -9.59 16.55 -10.63
CA GLU A 95 -9.73 15.49 -11.64
C GLU A 95 -8.39 15.13 -12.29
N TYR A 96 -7.41 16.04 -12.25
CA TYR A 96 -6.09 15.88 -12.88
C TYR A 96 -4.95 15.68 -11.87
N THR A 97 -5.26 15.28 -10.65
CA THR A 97 -4.27 14.96 -9.61
C THR A 97 -3.24 13.93 -10.09
N ARG A 98 -3.64 12.99 -10.96
CA ARG A 98 -2.73 12.03 -11.63
C ARG A 98 -1.61 12.74 -12.39
N ASN A 99 -1.95 13.74 -13.19
CA ASN A 99 -0.99 14.48 -14.01
C ASN A 99 -0.02 15.27 -13.12
N MET A 100 -0.53 15.86 -12.03
CA MET A 100 0.29 16.51 -11.02
C MET A 100 1.28 15.55 -10.35
N ALA A 101 0.86 14.34 -9.98
CA ALA A 101 1.74 13.33 -9.40
C ALA A 101 2.87 12.91 -10.37
N VAL A 102 2.57 12.79 -11.67
CA VAL A 102 3.57 12.50 -12.72
C VAL A 102 4.57 13.65 -12.85
N GLY A 103 4.12 14.90 -12.83
CA GLY A 103 5.01 16.07 -12.83
C GLY A 103 5.88 16.13 -11.58
N ALA A 104 5.30 15.83 -10.42
CA ALA A 104 5.99 15.84 -9.14
C ALA A 104 7.06 14.75 -9.04
N SER A 105 6.85 13.56 -9.61
CA SER A 105 7.84 12.48 -9.58
C SER A 105 9.11 12.76 -10.40
N PHE A 106 9.10 13.80 -11.24
CA PHE A 106 10.27 14.22 -12.03
C PHE A 106 11.03 15.41 -11.42
N ALA A 107 10.40 16.12 -10.48
CA ALA A 107 10.89 17.39 -9.98
C ALA A 107 11.84 17.25 -8.78
N ASP A 108 12.86 18.11 -8.74
CA ASP A 108 13.76 18.26 -7.59
C ASP A 108 13.17 19.27 -6.58
N LEU A 109 12.32 20.19 -7.03
CA LEU A 109 11.72 21.28 -6.24
C LEU A 109 10.25 21.53 -6.61
N ALA A 110 9.41 21.90 -5.64
CA ALA A 110 8.03 22.34 -5.88
C ALA A 110 7.83 23.83 -5.60
N VAL A 111 7.22 24.56 -6.54
CA VAL A 111 6.70 25.91 -6.36
C VAL A 111 5.19 25.83 -6.19
N ILE A 112 4.72 25.99 -4.95
CA ILE A 112 3.32 25.91 -4.58
C ILE A 112 2.74 27.32 -4.50
N LEU A 113 1.82 27.65 -5.41
CA LEU A 113 1.13 28.94 -5.40
C LEU A 113 -0.01 28.92 -4.39
N VAL A 114 -0.19 30.05 -3.73
CA VAL A 114 -1.28 30.32 -2.78
C VAL A 114 -1.84 31.69 -3.09
N ASP A 115 -3.11 31.78 -3.47
CA ASP A 115 -3.79 33.07 -3.67
C ASP A 115 -3.93 33.82 -2.32
N ALA A 116 -3.31 34.99 -2.22
CA ALA A 116 -3.30 35.79 -1.01
C ALA A 116 -4.71 36.23 -0.55
N SER A 117 -5.66 36.36 -1.47
CA SER A 117 -7.05 36.71 -1.15
C SER A 117 -7.85 35.55 -0.55
N LYS A 118 -7.39 34.30 -0.75
CA LYS A 118 -8.08 33.07 -0.33
C LYS A 118 -7.37 32.35 0.82
N GLY A 119 -6.05 32.53 0.95
CA GLY A 119 -5.22 31.81 1.91
C GLY A 119 -5.04 30.32 1.58
N VAL A 120 -4.73 29.49 2.58
CA VAL A 120 -4.42 28.07 2.37
C VAL A 120 -5.70 27.26 2.15
N LEU A 121 -5.85 26.68 0.97
CA LEU A 121 -7.00 25.85 0.58
C LEU A 121 -6.74 24.35 0.76
N VAL A 122 -7.80 23.54 0.66
CA VAL A 122 -7.72 22.07 0.64
C VAL A 122 -6.82 21.57 -0.49
N GLN A 123 -6.88 22.21 -1.67
CA GLN A 123 -6.03 21.87 -2.80
C GLN A 123 -4.55 22.17 -2.50
N THR A 124 -4.23 23.27 -1.80
CA THR A 124 -2.86 23.57 -1.35
C THR A 124 -2.31 22.46 -0.44
N ARG A 125 -3.14 21.97 0.50
CA ARG A 125 -2.80 20.83 1.38
C ARG A 125 -2.57 19.56 0.58
N ARG A 126 -3.47 19.24 -0.35
CA ARG A 126 -3.37 18.07 -1.24
C ARG A 126 -2.08 18.08 -2.06
N HIS A 127 -1.79 19.19 -2.75
CA HIS A 127 -0.57 19.31 -3.56
C HIS A 127 0.70 19.22 -2.72
N THR A 128 0.72 19.88 -1.55
CA THR A 128 1.85 19.76 -0.61
C THR A 128 2.09 18.30 -0.25
N ARG A 129 1.04 17.55 0.10
CA ARG A 129 1.16 16.15 0.48
C ARG A 129 1.59 15.24 -0.66
N ILE A 130 1.11 15.49 -1.88
CA ILE A 130 1.56 14.73 -3.05
C ILE A 130 3.03 15.03 -3.36
N CYS A 131 3.47 16.29 -3.29
CA CYS A 131 4.88 16.64 -3.43
C CYS A 131 5.75 15.92 -2.41
N ALA A 132 5.33 15.89 -1.14
CA ALA A 132 6.02 15.15 -0.08
C ALA A 132 6.05 13.63 -0.37
N LEU A 133 4.92 13.04 -0.77
CA LEU A 133 4.82 11.63 -1.14
C LEU A 133 5.74 11.27 -2.33
N MET A 134 5.88 12.17 -3.31
CA MET A 134 6.79 11.99 -4.46
C MET A 134 8.26 12.28 -4.11
N GLY A 135 8.58 12.59 -2.86
CA GLY A 135 9.96 12.75 -2.39
C GLY A 135 10.59 14.11 -2.70
N ILE A 136 9.79 15.14 -3.00
CA ILE A 136 10.31 16.49 -3.17
C ILE A 136 10.73 17.03 -1.81
N LYS A 137 12.01 17.35 -1.67
CA LYS A 137 12.61 17.84 -0.41
C LYS A 137 12.64 19.37 -0.31
N HIS A 138 12.61 20.05 -1.45
CA HIS A 138 12.70 21.51 -1.55
C HIS A 138 11.38 22.10 -2.00
N VAL A 139 10.82 23.02 -1.20
CA VAL A 139 9.51 23.63 -1.50
C VAL A 139 9.58 25.15 -1.37
N VAL A 140 8.94 25.84 -2.30
CA VAL A 140 8.73 27.29 -2.28
C VAL A 140 7.23 27.55 -2.30
N TYR A 141 6.73 28.31 -1.33
CA TYR A 141 5.38 28.84 -1.38
C TYR A 141 5.39 30.24 -1.97
N ALA A 142 4.83 30.38 -3.18
CA ALA A 142 4.62 31.66 -3.83
C ALA A 142 3.22 32.19 -3.43
N VAL A 143 3.17 33.09 -2.45
CA VAL A 143 1.93 33.74 -2.02
C VAL A 143 1.59 34.79 -3.07
N ASN A 144 0.78 34.40 -4.05
CA ASN A 144 0.50 35.14 -5.26
C ASN A 144 -0.69 36.10 -5.08
N LYS A 145 -0.86 37.03 -6.02
CA LYS A 145 -1.92 38.05 -6.03
C LYS A 145 -1.88 39.01 -4.85
N MET A 146 -0.68 39.34 -4.37
CA MET A 146 -0.49 40.35 -3.34
C MET A 146 -1.07 41.73 -3.73
N ASP A 147 -1.20 42.00 -5.03
CA ASP A 147 -1.85 43.18 -5.57
C ASP A 147 -3.35 43.28 -5.23
N LEU A 148 -4.05 42.15 -5.04
CA LEU A 148 -5.47 42.15 -4.69
C LEU A 148 -5.74 42.46 -3.21
N ILE A 149 -4.71 42.34 -2.37
CA ILE A 149 -4.78 42.64 -0.94
C ILE A 149 -3.91 43.85 -0.56
N ASP A 150 -3.63 44.73 -1.53
CA ASP A 150 -2.85 45.95 -1.36
C ASP A 150 -1.48 45.75 -0.68
N TYR A 151 -0.86 44.57 -0.88
CA TYR A 151 0.43 44.18 -0.32
C TYR A 151 0.47 44.20 1.23
N ASP A 152 -0.66 43.90 1.89
CA ASP A 152 -0.77 43.88 3.35
C ASP A 152 0.16 42.84 4.01
N GLU A 153 0.98 43.30 4.95
CA GLU A 153 1.97 42.48 5.64
C GLU A 153 1.33 41.50 6.64
N ASN A 154 0.20 41.88 7.26
CA ASN A 154 -0.45 41.05 8.28
C ASN A 154 -1.16 39.85 7.65
N GLU A 155 -1.84 40.05 6.52
CA GLU A 155 -2.45 38.96 5.75
C GLU A 155 -1.38 37.98 5.25
N PHE A 156 -0.26 38.47 4.71
CA PHE A 156 0.87 37.62 4.36
C PHE A 156 1.39 36.82 5.56
N LYS A 157 1.59 37.46 6.72
CA LYS A 157 2.03 36.78 7.95
C LYS A 157 1.03 35.72 8.43
N ASN A 158 -0.27 35.96 8.28
CA ASN A 158 -1.31 35.00 8.61
C ASN A 158 -1.22 33.75 7.72
N ILE A 159 -1.04 33.94 6.41
CA ILE A 159 -0.86 32.85 5.44
C ILE A 159 0.43 32.08 5.74
N VAL A 160 1.54 32.77 6.01
CA VAL A 160 2.81 32.16 6.43
C VAL A 160 2.61 31.26 7.65
N LYS A 161 1.82 31.70 8.65
CA LYS A 161 1.52 30.89 9.83
C LYS A 161 0.73 29.63 9.47
N GLN A 162 -0.27 29.74 8.60
CA GLN A 162 -1.06 28.59 8.14
C GLN A 162 -0.19 27.58 7.39
N ILE A 163 0.69 28.05 6.49
CA ILE A 163 1.63 27.21 5.74
C ILE A 163 2.56 26.47 6.71
N LYS A 164 3.17 27.17 7.68
CA LYS A 164 4.07 26.55 8.67
C LYS A 164 3.39 25.49 9.54
N ILE A 165 2.12 25.68 9.89
CA ILE A 165 1.35 24.67 10.64
C ILE A 165 1.11 23.45 9.76
N MET A 166 0.71 23.67 8.51
CA MET A 166 0.45 22.59 7.55
C MET A 166 1.71 21.80 7.20
N THR A 167 2.87 22.45 7.07
CA THR A 167 4.11 21.78 6.67
C THR A 167 4.87 21.11 7.81
N GLY A 168 4.47 21.34 9.07
CA GLY A 168 5.14 20.77 10.24
C GLY A 168 5.10 19.24 10.35
N GLU A 169 4.28 18.57 9.54
CA GLU A 169 4.21 17.10 9.45
C GLU A 169 5.13 16.50 8.38
N TYR A 170 5.78 17.33 7.55
CA TYR A 170 6.66 16.89 6.45
C TYR A 170 8.12 17.25 6.71
N ASP A 171 9.03 16.39 6.24
CA ASP A 171 10.48 16.55 6.40
C ASP A 171 11.09 17.26 5.17
N PHE A 172 10.70 18.51 4.93
CA PHE A 172 11.30 19.33 3.87
C PHE A 172 12.66 19.87 4.32
N GLU A 173 13.72 19.59 3.56
CA GLU A 173 15.07 20.11 3.82
C GLU A 173 15.11 21.64 3.71
N THR A 174 14.41 22.21 2.73
CA THR A 174 14.30 23.66 2.55
C THR A 174 12.88 24.07 2.26
N MET A 175 12.39 25.08 2.99
CA MET A 175 11.11 25.71 2.73
C MET A 175 11.26 27.23 2.72
N HIS A 176 10.90 27.87 1.60
CA HIS A 176 10.89 29.33 1.48
C HIS A 176 9.49 29.85 1.14
N ILE A 177 9.14 31.05 1.60
CA ILE A 177 7.82 31.66 1.36
C ILE A 177 8.05 33.07 0.82
N ILE A 178 7.50 33.35 -0.37
CA ILE A 178 7.75 34.58 -1.13
C ILE A 178 6.41 35.24 -1.46
N PRO A 179 6.17 36.51 -1.09
CA PRO A 179 5.03 37.29 -1.57
C PRO A 179 5.27 37.71 -3.01
N VAL A 180 4.39 37.35 -3.94
CA VAL A 180 4.55 37.65 -5.37
C VAL A 180 3.25 38.20 -5.99
N SER A 181 3.38 38.85 -7.14
CA SER A 181 2.25 39.14 -8.03
C SER A 181 2.62 38.72 -9.45
N ALA A 182 2.08 37.58 -9.91
CA ALA A 182 2.35 36.99 -11.22
C ALA A 182 1.97 37.89 -12.40
N THR A 183 0.95 38.73 -12.23
CA THR A 183 0.47 39.65 -13.28
C THR A 183 1.38 40.88 -13.39
N VAL A 184 1.83 41.43 -12.25
CA VAL A 184 2.58 42.69 -12.20
C VAL A 184 4.10 42.49 -12.24
N GLY A 185 4.60 41.32 -11.82
CA GLY A 185 6.03 41.00 -11.78
C GLY A 185 6.70 41.19 -10.41
N ASP A 186 5.94 41.63 -9.41
CA ASP A 186 6.48 41.94 -8.08
C ASP A 186 7.09 40.68 -7.43
N ASN A 187 8.39 40.76 -7.07
CA ASN A 187 9.21 39.71 -6.45
C ASN A 187 9.39 38.42 -7.28
N ILE A 188 9.05 38.41 -8.57
CA ILE A 188 9.31 37.26 -9.47
C ILE A 188 10.77 37.31 -9.94
N THR A 189 11.10 38.35 -10.71
CA THR A 189 12.43 38.58 -11.30
C THR A 189 13.10 39.78 -10.62
N THR A 190 12.35 40.84 -10.37
CA THR A 190 12.78 42.06 -9.68
C THR A 190 12.17 42.24 -8.29
N GLU A 191 12.92 42.81 -7.35
CA GLU A 191 12.42 43.15 -6.02
C GLU A 191 11.34 44.24 -6.08
N SER A 192 10.26 44.04 -5.33
CA SER A 192 9.12 44.96 -5.33
C SER A 192 9.31 46.10 -4.32
N ALA A 193 9.20 47.34 -4.81
CA ALA A 193 9.15 48.53 -3.95
C ALA A 193 7.89 48.58 -3.05
N LYS A 194 6.84 47.81 -3.39
CA LYS A 194 5.57 47.75 -2.64
C LYS A 194 5.61 46.81 -1.45
N THR A 195 6.62 45.95 -1.35
CA THR A 195 6.83 45.04 -0.22
C THR A 195 8.14 45.36 0.53
N PRO A 196 8.34 46.59 1.02
CA PRO A 196 9.59 46.97 1.69
C PRO A 196 9.85 46.18 2.98
N TRP A 197 8.80 45.59 3.55
CA TRP A 197 8.83 44.71 4.72
C TRP A 197 9.38 43.31 4.40
N TYR A 198 9.38 42.88 3.14
CA TYR A 198 9.93 41.60 2.71
C TYR A 198 11.41 41.73 2.35
N LYS A 199 12.24 40.79 2.82
CA LYS A 199 13.71 40.78 2.61
C LYS A 199 14.23 39.45 2.07
N GLY A 200 13.34 38.56 1.62
CA GLY A 200 13.70 37.20 1.22
C GLY A 200 14.18 37.03 -0.23
N GLY A 201 14.36 38.13 -0.98
CA GLY A 201 14.80 38.13 -2.38
C GLY A 201 13.69 37.71 -3.37
N THR A 202 14.04 37.56 -4.65
CA THR A 202 13.07 37.21 -5.69
C THR A 202 12.97 35.69 -5.91
N LEU A 203 11.85 35.24 -6.47
CA LEU A 203 11.65 33.83 -6.82
C LEU A 203 12.73 33.33 -7.79
N GLN A 204 13.05 34.08 -8.83
CA GLN A 204 14.09 33.71 -9.78
C GLN A 204 15.45 33.55 -9.10
N ASN A 205 15.85 34.51 -8.25
CA ASN A 205 17.14 34.42 -7.57
C ASN A 205 17.20 33.20 -6.64
N TYR A 206 16.11 32.86 -5.96
CA TYR A 206 16.04 31.63 -5.16
C TYR A 206 16.22 30.38 -6.02
N LEU A 207 15.50 30.26 -7.15
CA LEU A 207 15.61 29.12 -8.05
C LEU A 207 17.01 28.99 -8.69
N GLU A 208 17.67 30.12 -8.96
CA GLU A 208 19.05 30.16 -9.46
C GLU A 208 20.09 29.70 -8.45
N THR A 209 19.84 29.92 -7.15
CA THR A 209 20.86 29.75 -6.09
C THR A 209 20.66 28.53 -5.21
N ILE A 210 19.45 27.97 -5.16
CA ILE A 210 19.17 26.80 -4.32
C ILE A 210 20.02 25.60 -4.73
N ASP A 211 20.69 25.00 -3.76
CA ASP A 211 21.31 23.70 -3.94
C ASP A 211 20.26 22.60 -3.77
N VAL A 212 20.11 21.78 -4.81
CA VAL A 212 19.22 20.61 -4.84
C VAL A 212 20.00 19.34 -5.12
N THR A 213 21.33 19.39 -5.13
CA THR A 213 22.11 18.17 -5.27
C THR A 213 21.82 17.28 -4.06
N ASP A 214 21.34 16.07 -4.33
CA ASP A 214 21.07 15.09 -3.30
C ASP A 214 22.42 14.71 -2.68
N HIS A 215 22.71 15.24 -1.49
CA HIS A 215 23.90 14.89 -0.69
C HIS A 215 23.66 13.57 0.05
N SER A 216 22.94 12.64 -0.58
CA SER A 216 22.65 11.35 0.04
C SER A 216 23.98 10.67 0.36
N ASP A 217 24.17 10.27 1.62
CA ASP A 217 25.28 9.43 2.09
C ASP A 217 25.14 7.98 1.53
N GLU A 218 24.65 7.83 0.31
CA GLU A 218 24.48 6.56 -0.39
C GLU A 218 25.87 5.99 -0.71
N THR A 219 26.38 5.18 0.21
CA THR A 219 27.63 4.45 0.06
C THR A 219 27.42 3.17 -0.74
N GLY A 220 28.44 2.75 -1.48
CA GLY A 220 28.45 1.49 -2.23
C GLY A 220 28.03 1.67 -3.70
N PHE A 221 27.49 0.63 -4.31
CA PHE A 221 27.09 0.62 -5.72
C PHE A 221 25.79 -0.15 -5.92
N VAL A 222 24.89 0.39 -6.75
CA VAL A 222 23.67 -0.30 -7.20
C VAL A 222 23.42 -0.04 -8.67
N MET A 223 23.21 -1.10 -9.43
CA MET A 223 22.78 -1.05 -10.83
C MET A 223 21.64 -2.05 -11.09
N PRO A 224 20.40 -1.56 -11.29
CA PRO A 224 19.29 -2.36 -11.76
C PRO A 224 19.53 -2.91 -13.16
N VAL A 225 19.46 -4.24 -13.31
CA VAL A 225 19.62 -4.88 -14.61
C VAL A 225 18.35 -4.68 -15.43
N GLN A 226 18.49 -3.96 -16.55
CA GLN A 226 17.43 -3.69 -17.51
C GLN A 226 17.39 -4.76 -18.61
N ARG A 227 18.56 -5.24 -19.05
CA ARG A 227 18.70 -6.19 -20.15
C ARG A 227 19.95 -7.05 -20.01
N VAL A 228 19.84 -8.32 -20.43
CA VAL A 228 20.99 -9.18 -20.66
C VAL A 228 21.34 -9.14 -22.15
N SER A 229 22.57 -8.78 -22.48
CA SER A 229 23.10 -8.70 -23.84
C SER A 229 23.98 -9.92 -24.13
N ARG A 230 23.63 -10.64 -25.21
CA ARG A 230 24.39 -11.77 -25.77
C ARG A 230 24.40 -11.67 -27.30
N PRO A 231 25.28 -10.85 -27.89
CA PRO A 231 25.40 -10.74 -29.35
C PRO A 231 25.99 -12.02 -29.97
N ASP A 232 26.81 -12.77 -29.22
CA ASP A 232 27.39 -14.05 -29.62
C ASP A 232 27.59 -14.98 -28.40
N ARG A 233 28.21 -16.15 -28.61
CA ARG A 233 28.46 -17.16 -27.56
C ARG A 233 29.57 -16.78 -26.57
N THR A 234 30.40 -15.80 -26.90
CA THR A 234 31.57 -15.38 -26.10
C THR A 234 31.29 -14.15 -25.25
N PHE A 235 30.25 -13.38 -25.60
CA PHE A 235 29.86 -12.17 -24.88
C PHE A 235 28.56 -12.37 -24.10
N ARG A 236 28.64 -12.18 -22.78
CA ARG A 236 27.50 -11.96 -21.89
C ARG A 236 27.75 -10.67 -21.11
N GLY A 237 26.84 -9.71 -21.22
CA GLY A 237 26.92 -8.44 -20.49
C GLY A 237 25.56 -8.01 -19.95
N PHE A 238 25.55 -7.36 -18.80
CA PHE A 238 24.36 -6.89 -18.09
C PHE A 238 24.25 -5.38 -18.23
N GLN A 239 23.15 -4.93 -18.82
CA GLN A 239 22.93 -3.54 -19.16
C GLN A 239 21.98 -2.89 -18.16
N GLY A 240 22.35 -1.72 -17.66
CA GLY A 240 21.59 -0.93 -16.71
C GLY A 240 22.17 0.48 -16.56
N GLN A 241 21.46 1.32 -15.83
CA GLN A 241 21.99 2.62 -15.39
C GLN A 241 22.51 2.46 -13.96
N VAL A 242 23.67 3.04 -13.67
CA VAL A 242 24.19 3.09 -12.30
C VAL A 242 23.35 4.07 -11.50
N GLU A 243 22.67 3.59 -10.46
CA GLU A 243 21.80 4.42 -9.61
C GLU A 243 22.57 4.98 -8.42
N VAL A 244 23.54 4.23 -7.89
CA VAL A 244 24.33 4.61 -6.72
C VAL A 244 25.80 4.35 -6.96
N GLY A 245 26.61 5.32 -6.49
CA GLY A 245 28.06 5.25 -6.39
C GLY A 245 28.80 4.90 -7.67
N GLU A 246 29.88 4.14 -7.51
CA GLU A 246 30.84 3.86 -8.57
C GLU A 246 31.28 2.39 -8.55
N ILE A 247 31.61 1.86 -9.73
CA ILE A 247 32.10 0.49 -9.91
C ILE A 247 33.36 0.51 -10.77
N HIS A 248 34.33 -0.32 -10.41
CA HIS A 248 35.60 -0.47 -11.13
C HIS A 248 35.76 -1.90 -11.65
N VAL A 249 36.56 -2.06 -12.71
CA VAL A 249 36.99 -3.38 -13.17
C VAL A 249 37.78 -4.08 -12.05
N GLY A 250 37.45 -5.35 -11.78
CA GLY A 250 38.00 -6.16 -10.69
C GLY A 250 37.22 -6.09 -9.38
N ASP A 251 36.22 -5.22 -9.27
CA ASP A 251 35.36 -5.17 -8.09
C ASP A 251 34.53 -6.44 -7.93
N GLU A 252 34.38 -6.92 -6.69
CA GLU A 252 33.42 -7.96 -6.34
C GLU A 252 32.03 -7.35 -6.18
N ILE A 253 31.03 -7.98 -6.81
CA ILE A 253 29.63 -7.57 -6.75
C ILE A 253 28.74 -8.76 -6.37
N THR A 254 27.56 -8.45 -5.86
CA THR A 254 26.50 -9.42 -5.52
C THR A 254 25.29 -9.19 -6.43
N SER A 255 24.76 -10.27 -6.99
CA SER A 255 23.46 -10.27 -7.69
C SER A 255 22.34 -10.51 -6.69
N LEU A 256 21.38 -9.59 -6.61
CA LEU A 256 20.13 -9.80 -5.87
C LEU A 256 18.97 -10.09 -6.84
N PRO A 257 18.06 -11.01 -6.51
CA PRO A 257 17.86 -11.64 -5.20
C PRO A 257 18.62 -12.96 -4.97
N SER A 258 19.45 -13.45 -5.90
CA SER A 258 20.09 -14.78 -5.76
C SER A 258 21.16 -14.83 -4.66
N GLY A 259 21.80 -13.69 -4.36
CA GLY A 259 22.90 -13.58 -3.41
C GLY A 259 24.24 -14.08 -3.96
N GLU A 260 24.31 -14.45 -5.24
CA GLU A 260 25.55 -14.91 -5.87
C GLU A 260 26.53 -13.77 -6.08
N THR A 261 27.81 -14.04 -5.88
CA THR A 261 28.90 -13.07 -6.05
C THR A 261 29.72 -13.35 -7.31
N ALA A 262 30.23 -12.30 -7.95
CA ALA A 262 31.14 -12.39 -9.09
C ALA A 262 32.03 -11.15 -9.17
N GLN A 263 33.13 -11.22 -9.93
CA GLN A 263 33.97 -10.05 -10.18
C GLN A 263 33.63 -9.37 -11.50
N VAL A 264 33.76 -8.04 -11.52
CA VAL A 264 33.61 -7.25 -12.74
C VAL A 264 34.80 -7.51 -13.66
N LYS A 265 34.54 -8.16 -14.79
CA LYS A 265 35.55 -8.46 -15.80
C LYS A 265 35.85 -7.27 -16.71
N SER A 266 34.82 -6.55 -17.14
CA SER A 266 34.94 -5.37 -17.98
C SER A 266 33.68 -4.52 -17.91
N ILE A 267 33.83 -3.22 -18.18
CA ILE A 267 32.73 -2.25 -18.19
C ILE A 267 32.74 -1.56 -19.56
N LEU A 268 31.58 -1.50 -20.20
CA LEU A 268 31.38 -0.72 -21.42
C LEU A 268 30.44 0.46 -21.13
N ASN A 269 30.91 1.68 -21.33
CA ASN A 269 30.07 2.86 -21.40
C ASN A 269 29.77 3.13 -22.88
N THR A 270 28.53 2.88 -23.31
CA THR A 270 28.12 2.82 -24.72
C THR A 270 28.98 1.85 -25.54
N ASN A 271 29.86 2.34 -26.41
CA ASN A 271 30.73 1.54 -27.27
C ASN A 271 32.20 1.57 -26.83
N LYS A 272 32.51 2.16 -25.67
CA LYS A 272 33.89 2.28 -25.17
C LYS A 272 34.07 1.46 -23.91
N GLU A 273 35.15 0.69 -23.88
CA GLU A 273 35.63 0.04 -22.66
C GLU A 273 36.23 1.08 -21.73
N VAL A 274 35.85 1.01 -20.45
CA VAL A 274 36.22 1.95 -19.41
C VAL A 274 36.63 1.19 -18.15
N ASP A 275 37.52 1.77 -17.36
CA ASP A 275 37.99 1.15 -16.11
C ASP A 275 37.00 1.32 -14.96
N ASN A 276 36.10 2.31 -15.05
CA ASN A 276 35.07 2.59 -14.06
C ASN A 276 33.79 3.17 -14.66
N ALA A 277 32.72 3.14 -13.87
CA ALA A 277 31.46 3.80 -14.14
C ALA A 277 30.84 4.37 -12.87
N SER A 278 30.11 5.49 -13.01
CA SER A 278 29.52 6.24 -11.90
C SER A 278 28.02 6.47 -12.06
N LYS A 279 27.35 6.88 -10.98
CA LYS A 279 25.92 7.27 -10.94
C LYS A 279 25.50 8.09 -12.17
N GLY A 280 24.35 7.71 -12.75
CA GLY A 280 23.76 8.33 -13.94
C GLY A 280 24.27 7.78 -15.28
N GLN A 281 25.32 6.95 -15.29
CA GLN A 281 25.84 6.37 -16.54
C GLN A 281 25.11 5.07 -16.90
N ALA A 282 24.70 4.95 -18.17
CA ALA A 282 24.20 3.70 -18.73
C ALA A 282 25.37 2.83 -19.22
N VAL A 283 25.53 1.66 -18.62
CA VAL A 283 26.70 0.79 -18.84
C VAL A 283 26.31 -0.66 -19.12
N THR A 284 27.26 -1.40 -19.68
CA THR A 284 27.21 -2.86 -19.79
C THR A 284 28.34 -3.45 -18.95
N ILE A 285 28.00 -4.26 -17.96
CA ILE A 285 28.97 -4.93 -17.07
C ILE A 285 29.10 -6.40 -17.49
N GLN A 286 30.33 -6.86 -17.73
CA GLN A 286 30.62 -8.28 -17.88
C GLN A 286 31.17 -8.84 -16.58
N LEU A 287 30.81 -10.08 -16.26
CA LEU A 287 31.27 -10.77 -15.07
C LEU A 287 32.27 -11.88 -15.46
N ASP A 288 33.15 -12.20 -14.52
CA ASP A 288 34.14 -13.27 -14.66
C ASP A 288 33.52 -14.68 -14.60
N THR A 289 32.40 -14.80 -13.89
CA THR A 289 31.71 -16.05 -13.58
C THR A 289 30.28 -16.05 -14.11
N GLU A 290 29.78 -17.23 -14.52
CA GLU A 290 28.38 -17.39 -14.91
C GLU A 290 27.47 -17.53 -13.69
N ILE A 291 26.88 -16.41 -13.26
CA ILE A 291 25.84 -16.36 -12.22
C ILE A 291 24.43 -16.13 -12.80
N ASP A 292 23.38 -16.40 -12.03
CA ASP A 292 22.00 -16.14 -12.46
C ASP A 292 21.63 -14.67 -12.30
N VAL A 293 21.53 -13.99 -13.45
CA VAL A 293 21.24 -12.56 -13.55
C VAL A 293 20.34 -12.35 -14.76
N SER A 294 19.20 -11.73 -14.52
CA SER A 294 18.20 -11.40 -15.52
C SER A 294 17.61 -10.01 -15.29
N ARG A 295 16.68 -9.58 -16.14
CA ARG A 295 15.99 -8.29 -15.96
C ARG A 295 15.24 -8.29 -14.62
N GLY A 296 15.40 -7.23 -13.85
CA GLY A 296 14.80 -7.12 -12.51
C GLY A 296 15.72 -7.59 -11.38
N CYS A 297 16.89 -8.16 -11.69
CA CYS A 297 17.96 -8.33 -10.72
C CYS A 297 18.67 -7.00 -10.46
N MET A 298 19.34 -6.90 -9.31
CA MET A 298 20.18 -5.75 -8.94
C MET A 298 21.63 -6.23 -8.78
N LEU A 299 22.57 -5.57 -9.45
CA LEU A 299 23.99 -5.74 -9.17
C LEU A 299 24.39 -4.73 -8.10
N CYS A 300 24.93 -5.20 -6.97
CA CYS A 300 25.20 -4.37 -5.81
C CYS A 300 26.60 -4.62 -5.25
N LYS A 301 27.22 -3.62 -4.65
CA LYS A 301 28.48 -3.74 -3.87
C LYS A 301 28.40 -2.82 -2.66
N ASP A 302 28.77 -3.33 -1.49
CA ASP A 302 28.78 -2.58 -0.21
C ASP A 302 27.43 -1.92 0.16
N VAL A 303 26.30 -2.52 -0.28
CA VAL A 303 24.93 -2.03 0.00
C VAL A 303 24.06 -3.15 0.54
N ASN A 304 23.23 -2.83 1.54
CA ASN A 304 22.24 -3.75 2.10
C ASN A 304 20.83 -3.38 1.60
N LEU A 305 20.40 -3.97 0.47
CA LEU A 305 19.03 -3.82 -0.04
C LEU A 305 18.09 -4.87 0.58
N HIS A 306 16.81 -4.55 0.66
CA HIS A 306 15.79 -5.49 1.10
C HIS A 306 15.39 -6.45 -0.03
N THR A 307 15.37 -7.73 0.30
CA THR A 307 14.94 -8.80 -0.60
C THR A 307 13.74 -9.51 0.02
N ASN A 308 12.53 -9.14 -0.37
CA ASN A 308 11.28 -9.64 0.23
C ASN A 308 10.17 -9.72 -0.83
N LYS A 309 9.08 -10.42 -0.52
CA LYS A 309 7.85 -10.43 -1.33
C LYS A 309 6.81 -9.44 -0.81
N MET A 310 6.98 -8.90 0.39
CA MET A 310 5.99 -8.04 1.04
C MET A 310 6.63 -6.77 1.61
N PHE A 311 5.89 -5.67 1.53
CA PHE A 311 6.28 -4.39 2.09
C PHE A 311 5.05 -3.56 2.45
N THR A 312 5.23 -2.65 3.41
CA THR A 312 4.25 -1.59 3.66
C THR A 312 4.57 -0.41 2.77
N SER A 313 3.53 0.21 2.24
CA SER A 313 3.63 1.33 1.31
C SER A 313 2.63 2.42 1.62
N THR A 314 2.97 3.64 1.22
CA THR A 314 2.01 4.72 1.07
C THR A 314 1.77 4.93 -0.42
N LEU A 315 0.51 4.94 -0.84
CA LEU A 315 0.13 5.08 -2.25
C LEU A 315 -0.92 6.15 -2.46
N LEU A 316 -0.87 6.79 -3.63
CA LEU A 316 -1.91 7.64 -4.19
C LEU A 316 -2.74 6.82 -5.17
N TRP A 317 -4.04 6.70 -4.90
CA TRP A 317 -4.95 6.01 -5.79
C TRP A 317 -5.41 6.92 -6.92
N MET A 318 -5.29 6.46 -8.16
CA MET A 318 -5.54 7.28 -9.35
C MET A 318 -6.60 6.67 -10.28
N ASP A 319 -7.05 5.45 -10.00
CA ASP A 319 -8.07 4.75 -10.79
C ASP A 319 -9.48 5.26 -10.44
N ASP A 320 -10.36 5.27 -11.44
CA ASP A 320 -11.79 5.56 -11.23
C ASP A 320 -12.49 4.38 -10.54
N ASN A 321 -11.97 3.16 -10.71
CA ASN A 321 -12.43 2.00 -9.96
C ASN A 321 -11.91 2.07 -8.52
N LYS A 322 -12.77 1.77 -7.55
CA LYS A 322 -12.36 1.69 -6.14
C LYS A 322 -11.33 0.58 -5.90
N LEU A 323 -10.34 0.86 -5.06
CA LEU A 323 -9.46 -0.16 -4.50
C LEU A 323 -10.18 -0.91 -3.38
N VAL A 324 -10.06 -2.23 -3.39
CA VAL A 324 -10.47 -3.13 -2.30
C VAL A 324 -9.32 -4.11 -2.05
N ALA A 325 -9.10 -4.47 -0.79
CA ALA A 325 -8.14 -5.51 -0.41
C ALA A 325 -8.43 -6.84 -1.16
N GLY A 326 -7.37 -7.58 -1.49
CA GLY A 326 -7.43 -8.84 -2.23
C GLY A 326 -7.43 -8.70 -3.75
N LYS A 327 -7.54 -7.48 -4.31
CA LYS A 327 -7.47 -7.26 -5.76
C LYS A 327 -6.02 -7.41 -6.28
N ASN A 328 -5.90 -8.06 -7.44
CA ASN A 328 -4.63 -8.32 -8.13
C ASN A 328 -4.25 -7.18 -9.09
N TYR A 329 -2.97 -6.82 -9.11
CA TYR A 329 -2.34 -5.83 -9.98
C TYR A 329 -1.04 -6.38 -10.55
N PHE A 330 -0.47 -5.71 -11.55
CA PHE A 330 0.98 -5.76 -11.77
C PHE A 330 1.61 -4.63 -10.96
N LEU A 331 2.63 -4.97 -10.18
CA LEU A 331 3.52 -4.01 -9.57
C LEU A 331 4.75 -3.84 -10.44
N LYS A 332 5.13 -2.60 -10.73
CA LYS A 332 6.42 -2.27 -11.34
C LYS A 332 7.25 -1.44 -10.35
N LEU A 333 8.39 -1.99 -9.95
CA LEU A 333 9.39 -1.35 -9.09
C LEU A 333 10.75 -1.52 -9.77
N GLY A 334 11.44 -0.39 -9.99
CA GLY A 334 12.65 -0.35 -10.81
C GLY A 334 12.46 -1.02 -12.17
N THR A 335 13.29 -2.02 -12.47
CA THR A 335 13.27 -2.77 -13.74
C THR A 335 12.41 -4.02 -13.72
N LYS A 336 11.84 -4.37 -12.55
CA LYS A 336 11.05 -5.58 -12.31
C LYS A 336 9.55 -5.29 -12.37
N MET A 337 8.81 -6.19 -13.02
CA MET A 337 7.35 -6.18 -13.05
C MET A 337 6.83 -7.54 -12.62
N VAL A 338 5.99 -7.58 -11.58
CA VAL A 338 5.49 -8.82 -10.98
C VAL A 338 4.01 -8.68 -10.63
N PRO A 339 3.22 -9.77 -10.69
CA PRO A 339 1.91 -9.80 -10.06
C PRO A 339 1.98 -9.44 -8.57
N ALA A 340 1.07 -8.59 -8.11
CA ALA A 340 0.97 -8.17 -6.72
C ALA A 340 -0.49 -8.06 -6.27
N VAL A 341 -0.72 -8.17 -4.97
CA VAL A 341 -2.01 -8.06 -4.30
C VAL A 341 -1.91 -7.01 -3.20
N VAL A 342 -2.89 -6.11 -3.14
CA VAL A 342 -3.06 -5.23 -1.97
C VAL A 342 -3.72 -6.05 -0.87
N MET A 343 -2.99 -6.37 0.20
CA MET A 343 -3.42 -7.31 1.23
C MET A 343 -4.44 -6.68 2.19
N ASN A 344 -4.18 -5.46 2.63
CA ASN A 344 -5.03 -4.68 3.50
C ASN A 344 -4.82 -3.18 3.23
N ILE A 345 -5.80 -2.36 3.62
CA ILE A 345 -5.66 -0.92 3.73
C ILE A 345 -5.55 -0.63 5.22
N LYS A 346 -4.37 -0.19 5.69
CA LYS A 346 -4.13 0.07 7.11
C LYS A 346 -4.91 1.29 7.57
N TYR A 347 -4.87 2.35 6.78
CA TYR A 347 -5.63 3.58 6.95
C TYR A 347 -5.54 4.42 5.67
N LYS A 348 -6.53 5.28 5.44
CA LYS A 348 -6.43 6.39 4.50
C LYS A 348 -6.07 7.67 5.24
N VAL A 349 -5.45 8.62 4.55
CA VAL A 349 -5.08 9.91 5.14
C VAL A 349 -6.11 10.96 4.71
N ASP A 350 -6.78 11.60 5.66
CA ASP A 350 -7.71 12.69 5.37
C ASP A 350 -6.93 13.86 4.73
N VAL A 351 -7.40 14.35 3.59
CA VAL A 351 -6.70 15.39 2.81
C VAL A 351 -6.76 16.77 3.49
N ASN A 352 -7.78 17.01 4.31
CA ASN A 352 -8.00 18.29 4.98
C ASN A 352 -7.20 18.37 6.29
N GLU A 353 -7.23 17.29 7.07
CA GLU A 353 -6.71 17.27 8.43
C GLU A 353 -5.38 16.53 8.59
N GLY A 354 -4.97 15.72 7.60
CA GLY A 354 -3.79 14.84 7.73
C GLY A 354 -4.02 13.63 8.64
N THR A 355 -5.23 13.46 9.19
CA THR A 355 -5.55 12.41 10.16
C THR A 355 -5.69 11.04 9.51
N HIS A 356 -5.34 9.98 10.25
CA HIS A 356 -5.50 8.60 9.81
C HIS A 356 -6.93 8.12 10.02
N VAL A 357 -7.58 7.69 8.94
CA VAL A 357 -8.96 7.22 8.93
C VAL A 357 -8.99 5.74 8.52
N GLN A 358 -9.63 4.90 9.34
CA GLN A 358 -9.83 3.49 9.03
C GLN A 358 -10.80 3.31 7.85
N THR A 359 -10.47 2.45 6.90
CA THR A 359 -11.32 2.19 5.73
C THR A 359 -11.05 0.82 5.10
N ASP A 360 -12.05 0.27 4.43
CA ASP A 360 -11.97 -0.97 3.65
C ASP A 360 -11.82 -0.71 2.13
N LYS A 361 -11.94 0.57 1.70
CA LYS A 361 -12.01 0.99 0.30
C LYS A 361 -11.23 2.29 0.09
N LEU A 362 -10.65 2.44 -1.10
CA LEU A 362 -10.02 3.68 -1.54
C LEU A 362 -10.64 4.17 -2.84
N TYR A 363 -10.91 5.46 -2.92
CA TYR A 363 -11.44 6.16 -4.10
C TYR A 363 -10.35 7.00 -4.77
N LYS A 364 -10.64 7.47 -5.98
CA LYS A 364 -9.73 8.28 -6.78
C LYS A 364 -9.24 9.50 -5.99
N ASN A 365 -7.96 9.79 -6.10
CA ASN A 365 -7.24 10.88 -5.45
C ASN A 365 -7.10 10.75 -3.92
N GLU A 366 -7.45 9.61 -3.34
CA GLU A 366 -7.17 9.33 -1.93
C GLU A 366 -5.77 8.72 -1.75
N ILE A 367 -5.16 8.99 -0.60
CA ILE A 367 -3.85 8.47 -0.21
C ILE A 367 -4.07 7.49 0.93
N ALA A 368 -3.41 6.34 0.88
CA ALA A 368 -3.51 5.34 1.94
C ALA A 368 -2.20 4.59 2.17
N CYS A 369 -2.07 4.12 3.41
CA CYS A 369 -1.05 3.16 3.80
C CYS A 369 -1.61 1.74 3.62
N CYS A 370 -0.89 0.90 2.86
CA CYS A 370 -1.32 -0.43 2.45
C CYS A 370 -0.17 -1.43 2.56
N ASP A 371 -0.48 -2.69 2.91
CA ASP A 371 0.47 -3.79 2.74
C ASP A 371 0.30 -4.44 1.37
N ILE A 372 1.40 -4.64 0.66
CA ILE A 372 1.42 -5.23 -0.68
C ILE A 372 2.20 -6.54 -0.63
N ALA A 373 1.66 -7.58 -1.28
CA ALA A 373 2.32 -8.86 -1.48
C ALA A 373 2.55 -9.15 -2.96
N CYS A 374 3.76 -9.53 -3.32
CA CYS A 374 4.18 -9.87 -4.68
C CYS A 374 4.26 -11.40 -4.86
N SER A 375 4.05 -11.88 -6.09
CA SER A 375 4.21 -13.31 -6.41
C SER A 375 5.67 -13.78 -6.27
N ASP A 376 6.61 -12.91 -6.66
CA ASP A 376 8.04 -13.16 -6.67
C ASP A 376 8.79 -12.22 -5.75
N THR A 377 10.00 -12.66 -5.35
CA THR A 377 10.91 -11.86 -4.53
C THR A 377 11.33 -10.62 -5.29
N ILE A 378 11.14 -9.45 -4.69
CA ILE A 378 11.57 -8.16 -5.23
C ILE A 378 12.74 -7.62 -4.40
N VAL A 379 13.59 -6.84 -5.05
CA VAL A 379 14.71 -6.14 -4.41
C VAL A 379 14.33 -4.66 -4.37
N PHE A 380 14.33 -4.06 -3.20
CA PHE A 380 13.88 -2.68 -2.98
C PHE A 380 14.58 -2.09 -1.76
N ASP A 381 14.37 -0.80 -1.54
CA ASP A 381 14.72 -0.11 -0.30
C ASP A 381 13.57 0.81 0.13
N GLU A 382 13.68 1.41 1.32
CA GLU A 382 12.77 2.44 1.79
C GLU A 382 12.96 3.70 0.92
N PHE A 383 11.84 4.30 0.47
CA PHE A 383 11.89 5.42 -0.47
C PHE A 383 12.63 6.66 0.07
N LYS A 384 12.59 6.87 1.39
CA LYS A 384 13.35 7.92 2.08
C LYS A 384 14.88 7.72 1.98
N HIS A 385 15.34 6.47 1.82
CA HIS A 385 16.76 6.16 1.65
C HIS A 385 17.12 6.18 0.18
N HIS A 386 16.33 5.53 -0.67
CA HIS A 386 16.60 5.42 -2.09
C HIS A 386 15.31 5.57 -2.92
N LYS A 387 15.14 6.73 -3.56
CA LYS A 387 13.94 7.05 -4.35
C LYS A 387 13.67 6.02 -5.45
N GLU A 388 14.71 5.65 -6.20
CA GLU A 388 14.51 4.85 -7.42
C GLU A 388 14.24 3.37 -7.13
N LEU A 389 14.61 2.90 -5.93
CA LEU A 389 14.36 1.55 -5.44
C LEU A 389 13.14 1.46 -4.51
N GLY A 390 12.67 2.59 -3.99
CA GLY A 390 11.48 2.68 -3.16
C GLY A 390 10.22 3.14 -3.90
N GLY A 391 10.33 3.66 -5.13
CA GLY A 391 9.20 4.10 -5.94
C GLY A 391 8.57 2.95 -6.74
N PHE A 392 7.25 2.87 -6.77
CA PHE A 392 6.54 1.87 -7.59
C PHE A 392 5.22 2.38 -8.16
N VAL A 393 4.71 1.64 -9.15
CA VAL A 393 3.35 1.80 -9.69
C VAL A 393 2.58 0.49 -9.64
N LEU A 394 1.27 0.59 -9.42
CA LEU A 394 0.31 -0.50 -9.61
C LEU A 394 -0.42 -0.30 -10.93
N ILE A 395 -0.49 -1.38 -11.71
CA ILE A 395 -1.09 -1.41 -13.03
C ILE A 395 -2.21 -2.45 -13.01
N ASP A 396 -3.42 -2.06 -13.39
CA ASP A 396 -4.54 -3.00 -13.49
C ASP A 396 -4.26 -4.05 -14.57
N ARG A 397 -4.44 -5.33 -14.24
CA ARG A 397 -4.08 -6.45 -15.12
C ARG A 397 -5.00 -6.60 -16.33
N ILE A 398 -6.18 -5.97 -16.30
CA ILE A 398 -7.20 -6.06 -17.34
C ILE A 398 -7.09 -4.82 -18.24
N THR A 399 -7.11 -3.63 -17.63
CA THR A 399 -7.13 -2.36 -18.39
C THR A 399 -5.74 -1.89 -18.80
N ASN A 400 -4.67 -2.42 -18.19
CA ASN A 400 -3.29 -1.92 -18.30
C ASN A 400 -3.12 -0.46 -17.90
N MET A 401 -4.10 0.12 -17.20
CA MET A 401 -3.99 1.48 -16.68
C MET A 401 -3.16 1.50 -15.39
N THR A 402 -2.40 2.57 -15.19
CA THR A 402 -1.76 2.85 -13.90
C THR A 402 -2.84 3.22 -12.87
N SER A 403 -3.13 2.30 -11.96
CA SER A 403 -4.15 2.48 -10.92
C SER A 403 -3.62 3.23 -9.70
N ALA A 404 -2.32 3.11 -9.40
CA ALA A 404 -1.69 3.83 -8.29
C ALA A 404 -0.20 4.09 -8.54
N CYS A 405 0.32 5.13 -7.90
CA CYS A 405 1.75 5.31 -7.66
C CYS A 405 1.97 5.32 -6.15
N GLY A 406 3.11 4.84 -5.70
CA GLY A 406 3.39 4.75 -4.28
C GLY A 406 4.86 4.60 -3.97
N VAL A 407 5.14 4.67 -2.68
CA VAL A 407 6.47 4.59 -2.11
C VAL A 407 6.53 3.49 -1.07
N VAL A 408 7.65 2.79 -1.03
CA VAL A 408 7.94 1.79 -0.01
C VAL A 408 8.31 2.50 1.28
N GLU A 409 7.57 2.20 2.35
CA GLU A 409 7.83 2.75 3.70
C GLU A 409 8.88 1.90 4.42
N HIS A 410 8.63 0.59 4.47
CA HIS A 410 9.51 -0.38 5.11
C HIS A 410 9.21 -1.78 4.58
N PRO A 411 10.21 -2.68 4.54
CA PRO A 411 9.95 -4.09 4.29
C PRO A 411 8.97 -4.61 5.34
N LEU A 412 8.02 -5.43 4.90
CA LEU A 412 7.15 -6.12 5.84
C LEU A 412 8.01 -7.23 6.44
N ARG A 413 8.71 -6.90 7.51
CA ARG A 413 9.28 -7.90 8.38
C ARG A 413 8.08 -8.61 8.96
N ARG A 414 7.84 -9.84 8.51
CA ARG A 414 7.18 -10.79 9.39
C ARG A 414 8.02 -10.72 10.66
N ASP A 415 7.43 -10.37 11.80
CA ASP A 415 8.08 -10.61 13.08
C ASP A 415 8.81 -11.94 12.95
N ASP A 416 10.10 -11.98 13.27
CA ASP A 416 11.02 -13.13 13.08
C ASP A 416 10.52 -14.45 13.71
N ASN A 417 9.30 -14.48 14.26
CA ASN A 417 8.67 -15.62 14.89
C ASN A 417 7.47 -16.22 14.15
N LEU A 418 6.83 -15.55 13.18
CA LEU A 418 5.62 -16.11 12.54
C LEU A 418 5.50 -15.80 11.04
N THR A 419 6.15 -16.66 10.25
CA THR A 419 5.80 -16.93 8.87
C THR A 419 4.70 -17.98 8.79
N TRP A 420 3.58 -17.71 8.09
CA TRP A 420 2.82 -18.81 7.50
C TRP A 420 3.76 -19.49 6.51
N HIS A 421 4.27 -20.65 6.91
CA HIS A 421 5.14 -21.48 6.10
C HIS A 421 4.26 -22.12 5.05
N ASN A 422 4.47 -21.76 3.78
CA ASN A 422 3.88 -22.53 2.69
C ASN A 422 4.50 -23.92 2.77
N MET A 423 3.73 -24.88 3.29
CA MET A 423 4.20 -26.25 3.41
C MET A 423 4.15 -26.86 2.01
N ASP A 424 5.29 -27.36 1.53
CA ASP A 424 5.37 -28.15 0.29
C ASP A 424 4.38 -29.32 0.31
N ILE A 425 4.11 -29.84 1.52
CA ILE A 425 3.02 -30.76 1.81
C ILE A 425 1.77 -29.96 2.18
N THR A 426 0.91 -29.74 1.19
CA THR A 426 -0.37 -29.05 1.34
C THR A 426 -1.44 -29.95 1.98
N ARG A 427 -2.53 -29.34 2.44
CA ARG A 427 -3.74 -30.05 2.87
C ARG A 427 -4.21 -31.05 1.82
N ASP A 428 -4.23 -30.64 0.55
CA ASP A 428 -4.69 -31.48 -0.56
C ASP A 428 -3.78 -32.70 -0.77
N LEU A 429 -2.46 -32.53 -0.66
CA LEU A 429 -1.52 -33.66 -0.74
C LEU A 429 -1.72 -34.65 0.42
N ARG A 430 -1.97 -34.16 1.64
CA ARG A 430 -2.27 -35.03 2.80
C ARG A 430 -3.63 -35.74 2.65
N ALA A 431 -4.63 -35.04 2.13
CA ALA A 431 -5.95 -35.58 1.83
C ALA A 431 -5.85 -36.73 0.80
N GLN A 432 -5.13 -36.49 -0.29
CA GLN A 432 -4.86 -37.50 -1.33
C GLN A 432 -4.10 -38.70 -0.76
N GLN A 433 -3.07 -38.48 0.06
CA GLN A 433 -2.30 -39.56 0.69
C GLN A 433 -3.18 -40.44 1.59
N LYS A 434 -4.16 -39.84 2.28
CA LYS A 434 -5.07 -40.53 3.19
C LYS A 434 -6.34 -41.06 2.51
N GLY A 435 -6.55 -40.77 1.23
CA GLY A 435 -7.76 -41.17 0.50
C GLY A 435 -9.06 -40.66 1.13
N GLN A 436 -9.04 -39.47 1.73
CA GLN A 436 -10.21 -38.89 2.41
C GLN A 436 -10.25 -37.37 2.27
N GLU A 437 -11.45 -36.81 2.32
CA GLU A 437 -11.62 -35.36 2.41
C GLU A 437 -11.57 -34.90 3.88
N PRO A 438 -10.69 -33.96 4.26
CA PRO A 438 -10.59 -33.51 5.64
C PRO A 438 -11.77 -32.58 5.97
N LYS A 439 -12.61 -32.98 6.92
CA LYS A 439 -13.77 -32.22 7.41
C LYS A 439 -13.77 -32.14 8.92
N THR A 440 -14.46 -31.15 9.49
CA THR A 440 -14.75 -31.06 10.92
C THR A 440 -16.22 -31.35 11.17
N ILE A 441 -16.49 -32.38 11.97
CA ILE A 441 -17.81 -32.72 12.50
C ILE A 441 -17.97 -31.99 13.84
N TRP A 442 -18.92 -31.06 13.90
CA TRP A 442 -19.17 -30.21 15.06
C TRP A 442 -20.48 -30.55 15.74
N MET A 443 -20.43 -31.38 16.80
CA MET A 443 -21.61 -31.72 17.61
C MET A 443 -21.85 -30.68 18.70
N THR A 444 -23.03 -30.05 18.65
CA THR A 444 -23.52 -29.12 19.68
C THR A 444 -24.86 -29.58 20.26
N GLY A 445 -25.16 -29.17 21.49
CA GLY A 445 -26.36 -29.54 22.23
C GLY A 445 -26.19 -29.29 23.72
N LEU A 446 -27.27 -29.42 24.49
CA LEU A 446 -27.26 -29.24 25.94
C LEU A 446 -26.38 -30.28 26.67
N SER A 447 -25.96 -29.96 27.89
CA SER A 447 -25.28 -30.95 28.75
C SER A 447 -26.18 -32.18 28.95
N GLY A 448 -25.64 -33.40 28.95
CA GLY A 448 -26.48 -34.60 29.07
C GLY A 448 -27.28 -34.99 27.81
N ALA A 449 -27.21 -34.22 26.72
CA ALA A 449 -27.90 -34.55 25.46
C ALA A 449 -27.39 -35.81 24.74
N GLY A 450 -26.23 -36.36 25.14
CA GLY A 450 -25.65 -37.57 24.55
C GLY A 450 -24.44 -37.35 23.63
N LYS A 451 -23.98 -36.10 23.45
CA LYS A 451 -22.88 -35.73 22.53
C LYS A 451 -21.63 -36.60 22.66
N SER A 452 -21.04 -36.68 23.85
CA SER A 452 -19.81 -37.44 24.08
C SER A 452 -20.01 -38.94 23.84
N THR A 453 -21.19 -39.49 24.13
CA THR A 453 -21.50 -40.89 23.85
C THR A 453 -21.56 -41.15 22.36
N LEU A 454 -22.30 -40.31 21.62
CA LEU A 454 -22.49 -40.48 20.18
C LEU A 454 -21.20 -40.25 19.39
N ILE A 455 -20.44 -39.19 19.70
CA ILE A 455 -19.22 -38.86 18.95
C ILE A 455 -18.15 -39.97 19.08
N ASN A 456 -18.06 -40.63 20.24
CA ASN A 456 -17.13 -41.75 20.45
C ASN A 456 -17.52 -42.96 19.60
N GLU A 457 -18.80 -43.29 19.51
CA GLU A 457 -19.26 -44.41 18.65
C GLU A 457 -19.13 -44.08 17.16
N VAL A 458 -19.43 -42.84 16.76
CA VAL A 458 -19.18 -42.35 15.38
C VAL A 458 -17.70 -42.45 15.03
N GLU A 459 -16.80 -42.04 15.93
CA GLU A 459 -15.36 -42.17 15.72
C GLU A 459 -14.94 -43.64 15.55
N LYS A 460 -15.44 -44.56 16.40
CA LYS A 460 -15.18 -46.00 16.25
C LYS A 460 -15.61 -46.53 14.88
N ARG A 461 -16.79 -46.11 14.38
CA ARG A 461 -17.31 -46.51 13.07
C ARG A 461 -16.45 -45.96 11.93
N LEU A 462 -16.07 -44.69 11.97
CA LEU A 462 -15.18 -44.07 10.97
C LEU A 462 -13.78 -44.74 10.98
N PHE A 463 -13.23 -44.98 12.16
CA PHE A 463 -11.96 -45.68 12.31
C PHE A 463 -12.02 -47.11 11.73
N ALA A 464 -13.10 -47.86 11.99
CA ALA A 464 -13.31 -49.18 11.41
C ALA A 464 -13.43 -49.16 9.87
N GLN A 465 -13.86 -48.04 9.29
CA GLN A 465 -13.89 -47.81 7.83
C GLN A 465 -12.53 -47.38 7.26
N GLY A 466 -11.48 -47.31 8.09
CA GLY A 466 -10.14 -46.89 7.66
C GLY A 466 -9.95 -45.39 7.54
N LYS A 467 -10.91 -44.57 8.02
CA LYS A 467 -10.77 -43.13 8.04
C LYS A 467 -9.82 -42.71 9.16
N HIS A 468 -9.02 -41.69 8.89
CA HIS A 468 -8.11 -41.09 9.86
C HIS A 468 -8.82 -39.96 10.60
N THR A 469 -9.09 -40.17 11.89
CA THR A 469 -9.89 -39.26 12.73
C THR A 469 -9.08 -38.67 13.89
N MET A 470 -9.57 -37.57 14.44
CA MET A 470 -9.12 -37.03 15.73
C MET A 470 -10.30 -36.42 16.49
N LEU A 471 -10.60 -36.95 17.68
CA LEU A 471 -11.63 -36.43 18.58
C LEU A 471 -11.07 -35.35 19.54
N LEU A 472 -11.66 -34.16 19.48
CA LEU A 472 -11.47 -33.06 20.43
C LEU A 472 -12.64 -33.02 21.41
N ASP A 473 -12.49 -33.66 22.57
CA ASP A 473 -13.48 -33.64 23.63
C ASP A 473 -13.38 -32.38 24.50
N GLY A 474 -14.54 -31.85 24.92
CA GLY A 474 -14.61 -30.59 25.66
C GLY A 474 -14.02 -30.63 27.08
N ASP A 475 -14.11 -31.76 27.78
CA ASP A 475 -13.50 -31.92 29.10
C ASP A 475 -11.96 -32.09 28.92
N ASN A 476 -11.52 -32.89 27.93
CA ASN A 476 -10.09 -33.11 27.65
C ASN A 476 -9.36 -31.82 27.25
N VAL A 477 -9.94 -31.02 26.35
CA VAL A 477 -9.36 -29.76 25.90
C VAL A 477 -9.23 -28.78 27.08
N ARG A 478 -10.18 -28.78 28.02
CA ARG A 478 -10.14 -27.93 29.23
C ARG A 478 -9.11 -28.39 30.27
N MET A 479 -8.71 -29.66 30.28
CA MET A 479 -7.58 -30.11 31.12
C MET A 479 -6.22 -29.71 30.53
N GLY A 480 -6.14 -29.57 29.20
CA GLY A 480 -4.91 -29.21 28.47
C GLY A 480 -4.93 -27.79 27.92
N LEU A 481 -5.22 -27.68 26.61
CA LEU A 481 -5.16 -26.45 25.80
C LEU A 481 -5.88 -25.25 26.43
N ASN A 482 -7.01 -25.50 27.10
CA ASN A 482 -7.91 -24.48 27.64
C ASN A 482 -7.93 -24.45 29.17
N LYS A 483 -6.90 -24.98 29.85
CA LYS A 483 -6.82 -25.02 31.32
C LYS A 483 -6.90 -23.66 32.01
N ASN A 484 -6.57 -22.59 31.30
CA ASN A 484 -6.58 -21.23 31.82
C ASN A 484 -7.94 -20.54 31.70
N LEU A 485 -8.95 -21.19 31.09
CA LEU A 485 -10.26 -20.61 30.83
C LEU A 485 -11.29 -21.06 31.85
N GLY A 486 -12.04 -20.11 32.40
CA GLY A 486 -13.20 -20.37 33.25
C GLY A 486 -14.47 -20.74 32.47
N PHE A 487 -15.61 -20.46 33.09
CA PHE A 487 -16.96 -20.71 32.53
C PHE A 487 -17.77 -19.42 32.33
N LYS A 488 -17.11 -18.24 32.40
CA LYS A 488 -17.71 -16.97 32.03
C LYS A 488 -17.92 -16.91 30.51
N GLU A 489 -18.79 -16.02 30.05
CA GLU A 489 -19.12 -15.85 28.63
C GLU A 489 -17.87 -15.68 27.76
N GLN A 490 -16.98 -14.76 28.11
CA GLN A 490 -15.76 -14.51 27.35
C GLN A 490 -14.79 -15.69 27.32
N ASP A 491 -14.72 -16.47 28.41
CA ASP A 491 -13.94 -17.71 28.46
C ASP A 491 -14.54 -18.81 27.56
N ARG A 492 -15.87 -18.81 27.38
CA ARG A 492 -16.56 -19.75 26.48
C ARG A 492 -16.32 -19.39 25.03
N ILE A 493 -16.39 -18.10 24.68
CA ILE A 493 -16.08 -17.60 23.33
C ILE A 493 -14.64 -18.01 22.96
N GLU A 494 -13.67 -17.74 23.84
CA GLU A 494 -12.27 -18.10 23.61
C GLU A 494 -12.06 -19.62 23.55
N ASN A 495 -12.81 -20.39 24.35
CA ASN A 495 -12.76 -21.84 24.30
C ASN A 495 -13.20 -22.37 22.92
N ILE A 496 -14.30 -21.85 22.36
CA ILE A 496 -14.78 -22.24 21.03
C ILE A 496 -13.78 -21.81 19.95
N ARG A 497 -13.27 -20.58 20.00
CA ARG A 497 -12.26 -20.07 19.05
C ARG A 497 -11.01 -20.96 19.00
N ARG A 498 -10.43 -21.30 20.16
CA ARG A 498 -9.23 -22.16 20.23
C ARG A 498 -9.46 -23.56 19.68
N VAL A 499 -10.63 -24.13 19.96
CA VAL A 499 -11.01 -25.45 19.42
C VAL A 499 -11.15 -25.39 17.91
N ALA A 500 -11.75 -24.32 17.36
CA ALA A 500 -11.89 -24.15 15.92
C ALA A 500 -10.53 -24.05 15.20
N GLU A 501 -9.59 -23.29 15.76
CA GLU A 501 -8.21 -23.20 15.22
C GLU A 501 -7.50 -24.56 15.22
N VAL A 502 -7.64 -25.34 16.29
CA VAL A 502 -7.06 -26.69 16.36
C VAL A 502 -7.75 -27.63 15.36
N ALA A 503 -9.07 -27.55 15.24
CA ALA A 503 -9.81 -28.37 14.27
C ALA A 503 -9.40 -28.08 12.83
N LYS A 504 -9.16 -26.80 12.50
CA LYS A 504 -8.58 -26.38 11.22
C LYS A 504 -7.20 -26.98 10.99
N LEU A 505 -6.30 -26.92 11.97
CA LEU A 505 -4.96 -27.53 11.86
C LEU A 505 -5.02 -29.05 11.62
N MET A 506 -5.98 -29.74 12.25
CA MET A 506 -6.20 -31.17 12.02
C MET A 506 -6.75 -31.44 10.60
N ASN A 507 -7.61 -30.57 10.07
CA ASN A 507 -8.03 -30.64 8.67
C ASN A 507 -6.87 -30.37 7.71
N ASP A 508 -5.98 -29.42 8.02
CA ASP A 508 -4.75 -29.16 7.26
C ASP A 508 -3.78 -30.35 7.30
N ALA A 509 -3.83 -31.16 8.36
CA ALA A 509 -3.12 -32.44 8.49
C ALA A 509 -3.79 -33.60 7.72
N GLY A 510 -4.92 -33.35 7.07
CA GLY A 510 -5.65 -34.33 6.27
C GLY A 510 -6.67 -35.16 7.07
N LEU A 511 -6.97 -34.81 8.31
CA LEU A 511 -7.82 -35.61 9.22
C LEU A 511 -9.29 -35.19 9.18
N ILE A 512 -10.17 -36.14 9.52
CA ILE A 512 -11.57 -35.85 9.89
C ILE A 512 -11.59 -35.55 11.39
N THR A 513 -11.85 -34.30 11.74
CA THR A 513 -11.87 -33.85 13.14
C THR A 513 -13.27 -34.00 13.70
N LEU A 514 -13.40 -34.64 14.86
CA LEU A 514 -14.66 -34.76 15.58
C LEU A 514 -14.62 -33.86 16.80
N THR A 515 -15.68 -33.11 17.05
CA THR A 515 -15.75 -32.19 18.19
C THR A 515 -17.09 -32.32 18.90
N SER A 516 -17.08 -32.30 20.23
CA SER A 516 -18.30 -32.35 21.04
C SER A 516 -18.28 -31.26 22.11
N PHE A 517 -18.91 -30.11 21.81
CA PHE A 517 -18.88 -28.94 22.67
C PHE A 517 -20.29 -28.43 22.97
N ILE A 518 -20.41 -27.70 24.09
CA ILE A 518 -21.59 -26.87 24.33
C ILE A 518 -21.25 -25.50 23.74
N SER A 519 -21.75 -25.21 22.54
CA SER A 519 -21.61 -23.92 21.85
C SER A 519 -22.97 -23.20 21.86
N PRO A 520 -23.31 -22.48 22.94
CA PRO A 520 -24.66 -21.98 23.18
C PRO A 520 -25.04 -20.79 22.31
N PHE A 521 -24.08 -20.00 21.82
CA PHE A 521 -24.35 -18.81 21.04
C PHE A 521 -24.16 -19.06 19.54
N ALA A 522 -25.08 -18.57 18.72
CA ALA A 522 -25.01 -18.67 17.27
C ALA A 522 -23.80 -17.93 16.70
N SER A 523 -23.38 -16.82 17.33
CA SER A 523 -22.16 -16.08 16.98
C SER A 523 -20.91 -16.94 17.06
N ASP A 524 -20.80 -17.77 18.10
CA ASP A 524 -19.61 -18.58 18.36
C ASP A 524 -19.49 -19.72 17.35
N ARG A 525 -20.64 -20.33 16.99
CA ARG A 525 -20.69 -21.37 15.96
C ARG A 525 -20.41 -20.80 14.58
N ARG A 526 -20.89 -19.59 14.27
CA ARG A 526 -20.54 -18.87 13.04
C ARG A 526 -19.05 -18.56 12.97
N SER A 527 -18.47 -18.05 14.05
CA SER A 527 -17.03 -17.81 14.14
C SER A 527 -16.20 -19.09 13.97
N ALA A 528 -16.61 -20.21 14.59
CA ALA A 528 -15.97 -21.50 14.39
C ALA A 528 -16.03 -21.96 12.92
N ARG A 529 -17.19 -21.80 12.28
CA ARG A 529 -17.39 -22.09 10.85
C ARG A 529 -16.52 -21.20 9.96
N ASP A 530 -16.39 -19.91 10.26
CA ASP A 530 -15.53 -18.98 9.52
C ASP A 530 -14.03 -19.35 9.64
N ILE A 531 -13.59 -19.79 10.82
CA ILE A 531 -12.21 -20.22 11.07
C ILE A 531 -11.86 -21.50 10.28
N ILE A 532 -12.75 -22.50 10.33
CA ILE A 532 -12.56 -23.82 9.73
C ILE A 532 -12.83 -23.81 8.21
N GLY A 533 -13.69 -22.90 7.75
CA GLY A 533 -14.17 -22.79 6.39
C GLY A 533 -15.53 -23.46 6.20
N ASN A 534 -16.45 -22.75 5.53
CA ASN A 534 -17.84 -23.19 5.32
C ASN A 534 -17.96 -24.61 4.75
N ASP A 535 -17.16 -24.94 3.74
CA ASP A 535 -17.22 -26.25 3.09
C ASP A 535 -16.68 -27.38 3.97
N ASN A 536 -15.92 -27.05 5.02
CA ASN A 536 -15.23 -28.01 5.88
C ASN A 536 -15.93 -28.25 7.21
N PHE A 537 -17.01 -27.52 7.51
CA PHE A 537 -17.68 -27.54 8.80
C PHE A 537 -19.06 -28.17 8.70
N ILE A 538 -19.27 -29.28 9.42
CA ILE A 538 -20.55 -30.01 9.46
C ILE A 538 -21.13 -29.84 10.86
N GLU A 539 -22.16 -29.02 11.01
CA GLU A 539 -22.85 -28.78 12.27
C GLU A 539 -23.90 -29.87 12.53
N ILE A 540 -23.71 -30.60 13.61
CA ILE A 540 -24.66 -31.61 14.09
C ILE A 540 -25.30 -31.10 15.36
N TYR A 541 -26.62 -30.86 15.30
CA TYR A 541 -27.40 -30.45 16.44
C TYR A 541 -28.04 -31.66 17.13
N ILE A 542 -27.63 -31.93 18.38
CA ILE A 542 -28.28 -32.91 19.24
C ILE A 542 -29.42 -32.23 19.99
N SER A 543 -30.63 -32.30 19.42
CA SER A 543 -31.82 -31.56 19.85
C SER A 543 -32.61 -32.26 20.97
N THR A 544 -31.90 -32.86 21.93
CA THR A 544 -32.53 -33.55 23.07
C THR A 544 -33.20 -32.53 24.01
N PRO A 545 -34.47 -32.71 24.41
CA PRO A 545 -35.18 -31.80 25.32
C PRO A 545 -34.47 -31.62 26.67
N LEU A 546 -34.67 -30.45 27.28
CA LEU A 546 -34.03 -30.07 28.55
C LEU A 546 -34.42 -31.02 29.70
N GLU A 547 -35.70 -31.42 29.77
CA GLU A 547 -36.20 -32.34 30.80
C GLU A 547 -35.49 -33.70 30.72
N GLU A 548 -35.25 -34.19 29.50
CA GLU A 548 -34.57 -35.45 29.27
C GLU A 548 -33.07 -35.34 29.57
N CYS A 549 -32.44 -34.20 29.24
CA CYS A 549 -31.07 -33.90 29.63
C CYS A 549 -30.90 -33.89 31.16
N GLU A 550 -31.84 -33.28 31.89
CA GLU A 550 -31.86 -33.24 33.36
C GLU A 550 -32.09 -34.62 33.96
N ARG A 551 -32.95 -35.45 33.36
CA ARG A 551 -33.15 -36.85 33.76
C ARG A 551 -31.88 -37.71 33.60
N ARG A 552 -31.07 -37.43 32.58
CA ARG A 552 -29.81 -38.13 32.26
C ARG A 552 -28.59 -37.57 33.00
N ASP A 553 -28.76 -36.61 33.91
CA ASP A 553 -27.66 -35.91 34.56
C ASP A 553 -26.92 -36.74 35.62
N VAL A 554 -25.97 -37.56 35.15
CA VAL A 554 -25.12 -38.40 36.01
C VAL A 554 -24.20 -37.57 36.92
N LYS A 555 -23.85 -36.34 36.51
CA LYS A 555 -22.91 -35.46 37.23
C LYS A 555 -23.60 -34.53 38.23
N GLY A 556 -24.94 -34.54 38.30
CA GLY A 556 -25.75 -33.69 39.19
C GLY A 556 -25.60 -32.18 38.92
N LEU A 557 -25.19 -31.81 37.71
CA LEU A 557 -24.94 -30.43 37.31
C LEU A 557 -26.22 -29.59 37.23
N TYR A 558 -27.32 -30.16 36.74
CA TYR A 558 -28.61 -29.46 36.61
C TYR A 558 -29.20 -29.14 37.98
N LYS A 559 -29.15 -30.08 38.92
CA LYS A 559 -29.59 -29.87 40.31
C LYS A 559 -28.82 -28.73 40.97
N ARG A 560 -27.48 -28.71 40.80
CA ARG A 560 -26.59 -27.66 41.33
C ARG A 560 -26.76 -26.32 40.62
N ALA A 561 -27.06 -26.33 39.32
CA ALA A 561 -27.38 -25.11 38.59
C ALA A 561 -28.70 -24.49 39.07
N ARG A 562 -29.75 -25.31 39.30
CA ARG A 562 -31.03 -24.84 39.84
C ARG A 562 -30.94 -24.37 41.29
N SER A 563 -30.03 -24.92 42.10
CA SER A 563 -29.76 -24.41 43.46
C SER A 563 -28.90 -23.13 43.48
N GLY A 564 -28.43 -22.66 42.32
CA GLY A 564 -27.60 -21.46 42.20
C GLY A 564 -26.10 -21.67 42.48
N GLU A 565 -25.66 -22.91 42.74
CA GLU A 565 -24.25 -23.25 42.98
C GLU A 565 -23.38 -23.15 41.71
N ILE A 566 -23.99 -23.32 40.52
CA ILE A 566 -23.31 -23.19 39.24
C ILE A 566 -23.92 -21.99 38.48
N PRO A 567 -23.26 -20.81 38.50
CA PRO A 567 -23.73 -19.66 37.74
C PRO A 567 -23.53 -19.87 36.22
N ASN A 568 -24.36 -19.22 35.41
CA ASN A 568 -24.27 -19.21 33.94
C ASN A 568 -24.29 -20.61 33.29
N PHE A 569 -25.20 -21.47 33.73
CA PHE A 569 -25.37 -22.81 33.19
C PHE A 569 -26.32 -22.80 31.97
N SER A 570 -25.83 -23.26 30.82
CA SER A 570 -26.55 -23.24 29.55
C SER A 570 -27.86 -24.04 29.63
N GLY A 571 -28.97 -23.39 29.29
CA GLY A 571 -30.33 -23.96 29.36
C GLY A 571 -31.03 -23.77 30.72
N ILE A 572 -30.37 -23.22 31.75
CA ILE A 572 -30.97 -22.89 33.05
C ILE A 572 -30.81 -21.42 33.38
N SER A 573 -29.57 -20.97 33.63
CA SER A 573 -29.24 -19.58 34.01
C SER A 573 -28.52 -18.80 32.92
N SER A 574 -28.24 -19.43 31.78
CA SER A 574 -27.72 -18.83 30.54
C SER A 574 -28.51 -19.37 29.36
N PRO A 575 -28.80 -18.57 28.31
CA PRO A 575 -29.52 -19.05 27.13
C PRO A 575 -28.72 -20.09 26.35
N TYR A 576 -29.44 -20.90 25.56
CA TYR A 576 -28.89 -21.77 24.52
C TYR A 576 -29.66 -21.47 23.24
N GLU A 577 -28.99 -20.89 22.25
CA GLU A 577 -29.53 -20.54 20.95
C GLU A 577 -29.41 -21.76 20.03
N ALA A 578 -30.52 -22.43 19.78
CA ALA A 578 -30.55 -23.59 18.88
C ALA A 578 -30.01 -23.23 17.48
N PRO A 579 -29.24 -24.11 16.81
CA PRO A 579 -28.85 -23.91 15.42
C PRO A 579 -30.05 -23.72 14.50
N GLU A 580 -30.04 -22.67 13.68
CA GLU A 580 -31.12 -22.39 12.72
C GLU A 580 -31.07 -23.32 11.50
N ASN A 581 -29.86 -23.57 10.98
CA ASN A 581 -29.63 -24.37 9.76
C ASN A 581 -28.46 -25.35 9.94
N PRO A 582 -28.52 -26.30 10.90
CA PRO A 582 -27.49 -27.32 11.03
C PRO A 582 -27.55 -28.31 9.85
N GLU A 583 -26.39 -28.81 9.41
CA GLU A 583 -26.31 -29.85 8.38
C GLU A 583 -27.02 -31.15 8.77
N ILE A 584 -27.03 -31.48 10.07
CA ILE A 584 -27.71 -32.66 10.63
C ILE A 584 -28.38 -32.28 11.96
N THR A 585 -29.63 -32.71 12.17
CA THR A 585 -30.32 -32.61 13.47
C THR A 585 -30.77 -33.99 13.93
N ILE A 586 -30.55 -34.33 15.20
CA ILE A 586 -31.01 -35.58 15.80
C ILE A 586 -31.57 -35.34 17.20
N ASP A 587 -32.79 -35.84 17.45
CA ASP A 587 -33.33 -36.01 18.80
C ASP A 587 -33.03 -37.43 19.27
N THR A 588 -32.33 -37.55 20.41
CA THR A 588 -31.94 -38.86 20.97
C THR A 588 -33.00 -39.44 21.92
N THR A 589 -34.19 -38.83 21.97
CA THR A 589 -35.30 -39.31 22.80
C THR A 589 -35.91 -40.57 22.18
N GLY A 590 -35.89 -41.66 22.94
CA GLY A 590 -36.47 -42.94 22.49
C GLY A 590 -35.62 -43.74 21.50
N MET A 591 -34.43 -43.25 21.11
CA MET A 591 -33.46 -44.01 20.31
C MET A 591 -32.42 -44.67 21.22
N THR A 592 -32.02 -45.89 20.87
CA THR A 592 -30.80 -46.48 21.41
C THR A 592 -29.56 -45.76 20.84
N VAL A 593 -28.42 -45.89 21.52
CA VAL A 593 -27.15 -45.31 21.04
C VAL A 593 -26.81 -45.87 19.65
N GLU A 594 -27.05 -47.15 19.41
CA GLU A 594 -26.76 -47.81 18.13
C GLU A 594 -27.63 -47.23 17.00
N GLU A 595 -28.94 -47.10 17.20
CA GLU A 595 -29.85 -46.49 16.21
C GLU A 595 -29.48 -45.04 15.92
N SER A 596 -29.12 -44.26 16.94
CA SER A 596 -28.68 -42.87 16.76
C SER A 596 -27.37 -42.79 15.95
N VAL A 597 -26.43 -43.69 16.21
CA VAL A 597 -25.15 -43.74 15.48
C VAL A 597 -25.36 -44.20 14.04
N ASP A 598 -26.22 -45.18 13.79
CA ASP A 598 -26.56 -45.62 12.43
C ASP A 598 -27.17 -44.48 11.60
N TYR A 599 -28.09 -43.73 12.19
CA TYR A 599 -28.66 -42.54 11.56
C TYR A 599 -27.58 -41.49 11.24
N LEU A 600 -26.72 -41.16 12.21
CA LEU A 600 -25.64 -40.19 12.01
C LEU A 600 -24.66 -40.63 10.92
N MET A 601 -24.29 -41.91 10.90
CA MET A 601 -23.38 -42.46 9.90
C MET A 601 -24.00 -42.43 8.50
N GLU A 602 -25.31 -42.62 8.35
CA GLU A 602 -26.00 -42.52 7.06
C GLU A 602 -26.04 -41.08 6.56
N GLU A 603 -26.38 -40.12 7.43
CA GLU A 603 -26.42 -38.70 7.06
C GLU A 603 -25.02 -38.15 6.73
N LEU A 604 -23.99 -38.57 7.46
CA LEU A 604 -22.61 -38.14 7.26
C LEU A 604 -22.04 -38.56 5.88
N LYS A 605 -22.56 -39.60 5.23
CA LYS A 605 -22.13 -40.00 3.88
C LYS A 605 -22.34 -38.91 2.82
N LYS A 606 -23.24 -37.95 3.07
CA LYS A 606 -23.48 -36.83 2.16
C LYS A 606 -22.33 -35.80 2.18
N TYR A 607 -21.47 -35.86 3.20
CA TYR A 607 -20.48 -34.83 3.51
C TYR A 607 -19.03 -35.36 3.63
N LEU A 608 -18.82 -36.69 3.69
CA LEU A 608 -17.53 -37.38 3.88
C LEU A 608 -17.25 -38.41 2.78
#